data_AF-K8ER38-F1
#
_entry.id   AF-K8ER38-F1
#
_cell.length_a   1.000
_cell.length_b   1.000
_cell.length_c   1.000
_cell.angle_alpha   90.00
_cell.angle_beta   90.00
_cell.angle_gamma   90.00
#
_symmetry.space_group_name_H-M   'P 1'
#
loop_
_entity.id
_entity.type
_entity.pdbx_description
1 polymer ?
#
loop_
_entity_poly.entity_id
_entity_poly.type
_entity_poly.pdbx_seq_one_letter_code
_entity_poly.pdbx_strand_id
1 'polypeptide(L)'
;MPKKLEPPQRDTGIPSELDINIDIDEEHTKKMKGIDPETGNSWFRESGVDRGEGGYRCRWTVKGGAAPDKSWEYRETHWEKADLSGYRELGAEKSGFNEKGETWWETWRELYNTSESSSSSSEENNNENNNNSNDDDHHPLSASCCQMVERSADKWARHVDTNSDSSREWQEKWWERFSSENTCDRGVEKSGRENRHAWWEKWGEHYDPNGISLRWTDKWAENDKGVRWGDKWEERLKSTSGDGAKSGETWREEPNGEVWRRTWGEEVFENGEVRKYGESTTDEKWDVTTRTGESAKTPYFDGGKPDTWEEALRKSEKLLNIQLDDSSTDESDYE
;
A
#
# COMPACT_ATOMS: atom_id res chain seq x y z
N MET A 1 25.34 8.64 20.51
CA MET A 1 25.45 7.40 19.73
C MET A 1 24.20 7.26 18.88
N PRO A 2 24.30 7.14 17.53
CA PRO A 2 23.15 6.70 16.75
C PRO A 2 22.77 5.28 17.22
N LYS A 3 21.49 5.05 17.51
CA LYS A 3 21.00 3.72 17.92
C LYS A 3 21.36 2.71 16.84
N LYS A 4 21.88 1.54 17.23
CA LYS A 4 21.99 0.36 16.35
C LYS A 4 20.59 0.11 15.75
N LEU A 5 20.47 0.20 14.43
CA LEU A 5 19.20 -0.10 13.76
C LEU A 5 19.04 -1.62 13.75
N GLU A 6 17.98 -2.09 14.39
CA GLU A 6 17.58 -3.48 14.41
C GLU A 6 16.62 -3.77 13.25
N PRO A 7 16.50 -5.03 12.80
CA PRO A 7 15.50 -5.41 11.82
C PRO A 7 14.09 -4.95 12.26
N PRO A 8 13.23 -4.54 11.32
CA PRO A 8 11.87 -4.13 11.65
C PRO A 8 11.11 -5.27 12.33
N GLN A 9 10.16 -4.93 13.21
CA GLN A 9 9.20 -5.89 13.74
C GLN A 9 7.99 -5.99 12.82
N ARG A 10 7.42 -7.20 12.73
CA ARG A 10 6.11 -7.43 12.10
C ARG A 10 5.04 -6.60 12.82
N ASP A 11 4.01 -6.16 12.08
CA ASP A 11 2.82 -5.47 12.59
C ASP A 11 2.98 -3.98 12.92
N THR A 12 4.01 -3.34 12.40
CA THR A 12 4.04 -1.87 12.33
C THR A 12 3.34 -1.46 11.03
N GLY A 13 2.14 -0.88 11.11
CA GLY A 13 1.41 -0.36 9.94
C GLY A 13 2.17 0.74 9.19
N ILE A 14 1.48 1.56 8.39
CA ILE A 14 2.12 2.70 7.72
C ILE A 14 2.41 3.78 8.78
N PRO A 15 3.68 4.10 9.08
CA PRO A 15 4.00 5.20 10.00
C PRO A 15 3.57 6.54 9.39
N SER A 16 3.28 7.54 10.22
CA SER A 16 2.97 8.89 9.72
C SER A 16 4.24 9.65 9.30
N GLU A 17 4.08 10.73 8.54
CA GLU A 17 5.20 11.63 8.20
C GLU A 17 5.97 12.13 9.45
N LEU A 18 5.27 12.31 10.58
CA LEU A 18 5.84 12.72 11.87
C LEU A 18 6.71 11.62 12.49
N ASP A 19 6.37 10.36 12.25
CA ASP A 19 7.11 9.20 12.77
C ASP A 19 8.39 8.93 11.97
N ILE A 20 8.38 9.23 10.67
CA ILE A 20 9.52 8.99 9.77
C ILE A 20 10.62 10.07 9.92
N ASN A 21 10.31 11.23 10.54
CA ASN A 21 11.27 12.31 10.85
C ASN A 21 12.25 12.61 9.69
N ILE A 22 11.70 12.90 8.52
CA ILE A 22 12.45 13.24 7.31
C ILE A 22 13.12 14.62 7.49
N ASP A 23 14.44 14.67 7.54
CA ASP A 23 15.23 15.92 7.56
C ASP A 23 15.90 16.13 6.20
N ILE A 24 15.45 17.15 5.47
CA ILE A 24 15.92 17.56 4.13
C ILE A 24 16.26 19.05 4.18
N ASP A 25 17.25 19.41 4.98
CA ASP A 25 17.63 20.81 5.22
C ASP A 25 18.64 21.38 4.20
N GLU A 26 19.20 20.58 3.29
CA GLU A 26 20.36 21.01 2.47
C GLU A 26 20.00 21.22 0.98
N GLU A 27 20.18 22.45 0.49
CA GLU A 27 19.91 22.86 -0.90
C GLU A 27 21.08 22.56 -1.86
N HIS A 28 22.26 22.27 -1.32
CA HIS A 28 23.47 21.98 -2.08
C HIS A 28 24.01 20.59 -1.79
N THR A 29 24.69 20.01 -2.78
CA THR A 29 25.39 18.74 -2.60
C THR A 29 26.44 18.87 -1.51
N LYS A 30 26.30 18.05 -0.47
CA LYS A 30 27.24 17.99 0.64
C LYS A 30 27.62 16.55 0.90
N LYS A 31 28.90 16.31 1.17
CA LYS A 31 29.40 15.00 1.56
C LYS A 31 30.22 15.12 2.82
N MET A 32 29.79 14.44 3.86
CA MET A 32 30.49 14.29 5.12
C MET A 32 30.77 12.82 5.39
N LYS A 33 31.92 12.55 5.98
CA LYS A 33 32.26 11.23 6.50
C LYS A 33 33.20 11.38 7.68
N GLY A 34 33.22 10.37 8.54
CA GLY A 34 34.13 10.35 9.67
C GLY A 34 34.28 8.96 10.26
N ILE A 35 35.19 8.86 11.22
CA ILE A 35 35.40 7.71 12.06
C ILE A 35 35.14 8.16 13.50
N ASP A 36 34.29 7.45 14.21
CA ASP A 36 34.09 7.65 15.64
C ASP A 36 35.36 7.23 16.41
N PRO A 37 36.00 8.12 17.18
CA PRO A 37 37.29 7.84 17.81
C PRO A 37 37.21 6.84 18.96
N GLU A 38 36.04 6.63 19.56
CA GLU A 38 35.84 5.71 20.68
C GLU A 38 35.55 4.30 20.19
N THR A 39 34.75 4.18 19.13
CA THR A 39 34.26 2.88 18.62
C THR A 39 34.98 2.41 17.35
N GLY A 40 35.63 3.32 16.63
CA GLY A 40 36.21 3.08 15.30
C GLY A 40 35.15 2.97 14.19
N ASN A 41 33.87 3.15 14.50
CA ASN A 41 32.79 3.04 13.52
C ASN A 41 32.90 4.14 12.46
N SER A 42 32.71 3.76 11.21
CA SER A 42 32.62 4.73 10.11
C SER A 42 31.19 5.25 9.98
N TRP A 43 31.06 6.51 9.60
CA TRP A 43 29.78 7.12 9.26
C TRP A 43 29.93 8.00 8.03
N PHE A 44 28.82 8.19 7.30
CA PHE A 44 28.72 9.15 6.21
C PHE A 44 27.35 9.82 6.19
N ARG A 45 27.31 11.02 5.64
CA ARG A 45 26.10 11.73 5.25
C ARG A 45 26.35 12.42 3.92
N GLU A 46 25.51 12.15 2.95
CA GLU A 46 25.50 12.78 1.64
C GLU A 46 24.13 13.39 1.39
N SER A 47 24.09 14.58 0.81
CA SER A 47 22.87 15.24 0.38
C SER A 47 23.04 15.76 -1.04
N GLY A 48 21.95 15.98 -1.75
CA GLY A 48 21.96 16.49 -3.12
C GLY A 48 20.59 16.88 -3.63
N VAL A 49 20.61 17.51 -4.81
CA VAL A 49 19.41 17.92 -5.54
C VAL A 49 19.57 17.50 -6.99
N ASP A 50 18.67 16.63 -7.46
CA ASP A 50 18.57 16.24 -8.86
C ASP A 50 17.48 17.07 -9.54
N ARG A 51 17.71 17.50 -10.78
CA ARG A 51 16.77 18.28 -11.59
C ARG A 51 16.53 17.62 -12.93
N GLY A 52 15.32 17.76 -13.47
CA GLY A 52 14.91 17.16 -14.73
C GLY A 52 13.89 18.00 -15.51
N GLU A 53 13.38 17.43 -16.59
CA GLU A 53 12.34 18.04 -17.42
C GLU A 53 11.03 18.26 -16.64
N GLY A 54 10.16 19.15 -17.13
CA GLY A 54 8.88 19.44 -16.48
C GLY A 54 9.02 20.07 -15.09
N GLY A 55 10.17 20.71 -14.80
CA GLY A 55 10.52 21.24 -13.49
C GLY A 55 10.66 20.16 -12.40
N TYR A 56 10.95 18.92 -12.81
CA TYR A 56 11.26 17.84 -11.88
C TYR A 56 12.41 18.24 -10.96
N ARG A 57 12.21 18.03 -9.67
CA ARG A 57 13.20 18.27 -8.62
C ARG A 57 13.12 17.16 -7.59
N CYS A 58 14.27 16.61 -7.22
CA CYS A 58 14.41 15.61 -6.18
C CYS A 58 15.48 16.07 -5.19
N ARG A 59 15.10 16.38 -3.95
CA ARG A 59 16.08 16.56 -2.86
C ARG A 59 16.22 15.26 -2.12
N TRP A 60 17.45 14.89 -1.80
CA TRP A 60 17.73 13.64 -1.11
C TRP A 60 18.84 13.80 -0.08
N THR A 61 18.73 13.00 0.98
CA THR A 61 19.76 12.83 2.02
C THR A 61 19.98 11.34 2.23
N VAL A 62 21.21 10.88 2.10
CA VAL A 62 21.65 9.54 2.46
C VAL A 62 22.56 9.63 3.67
N LYS A 63 22.34 8.81 4.68
CA LYS A 63 23.26 8.62 5.79
C LYS A 63 23.47 7.13 6.04
N GLY A 64 24.58 6.79 6.66
CA GLY A 64 24.85 5.40 7.00
C GLY A 64 26.06 5.26 7.91
N GLY A 65 26.29 4.04 8.34
CA GLY A 65 27.44 3.70 9.16
C GLY A 65 27.78 2.22 9.08
N ALA A 66 29.01 1.91 9.42
CA ALA A 66 29.51 0.54 9.41
C ALA A 66 30.56 0.32 10.49
N ALA A 67 30.59 -0.90 11.01
CA ALA A 67 31.62 -1.38 11.93
C ALA A 67 33.02 -1.37 11.29
N PRO A 68 34.11 -1.19 12.08
CA PRO A 68 35.48 -1.29 11.56
C PRO A 68 35.77 -2.66 10.93
N ASP A 69 35.20 -3.72 11.50
CA ASP A 69 35.35 -5.10 11.06
C ASP A 69 34.32 -5.53 10.00
N LYS A 70 33.44 -4.61 9.58
CA LYS A 70 32.34 -4.84 8.64
C LYS A 70 31.34 -5.91 9.09
N SER A 71 31.23 -6.15 10.39
CA SER A 71 30.25 -7.08 10.96
C SER A 71 28.81 -6.57 10.88
N TRP A 72 28.60 -5.26 10.74
CA TRP A 72 27.30 -4.66 10.51
C TRP A 72 27.43 -3.40 9.65
N GLU A 73 26.36 -3.08 8.93
CA GLU A 73 26.20 -1.81 8.23
C GLU A 73 24.73 -1.39 8.23
N TYR A 74 24.47 -0.09 8.11
CA TYR A 74 23.15 0.42 7.80
C TYR A 74 23.23 1.62 6.86
N ARG A 75 22.14 1.84 6.15
CA ARG A 75 21.93 2.97 5.26
C ARG A 75 20.49 3.46 5.43
N GLU A 76 20.32 4.78 5.42
CA GLU A 76 19.04 5.46 5.48
C GLU A 76 19.04 6.57 4.42
N THR A 77 18.07 6.53 3.52
CA THR A 77 17.88 7.49 2.44
C THR A 77 16.52 8.15 2.63
N HIS A 78 16.49 9.47 2.63
CA HIS A 78 15.26 10.27 2.61
C HIS A 78 15.22 11.09 1.35
N TRP A 79 14.02 11.28 0.79
CA TRP A 79 13.84 12.12 -0.38
C TRP A 79 12.49 12.84 -0.36
N GLU A 80 12.47 13.95 -1.10
CA GLU A 80 11.26 14.58 -1.59
C GLU A 80 11.39 14.80 -3.09
N LYS A 81 10.29 14.67 -3.81
CA LYS A 81 10.21 14.94 -5.25
C LYS A 81 9.02 15.84 -5.52
N ALA A 82 9.15 16.69 -6.52
CA ALA A 82 8.01 17.37 -7.12
C ALA A 82 8.30 17.74 -8.58
N ASP A 83 7.25 18.02 -9.34
CA ASP A 83 7.33 18.59 -10.68
C ASP A 83 6.17 19.58 -10.95
N LEU A 84 6.18 20.21 -12.13
CA LEU A 84 5.20 21.22 -12.53
C LEU A 84 3.82 20.64 -12.87
N SER A 85 3.65 19.31 -12.95
CA SER A 85 2.32 18.70 -13.14
C SER A 85 1.49 18.74 -11.86
N GLY A 86 2.13 18.99 -10.71
CA GLY A 86 1.55 18.87 -9.38
C GLY A 86 1.89 17.56 -8.68
N TYR A 87 2.69 16.67 -9.30
CA TYR A 87 3.21 15.48 -8.64
C TYR A 87 4.11 15.88 -7.48
N ARG A 88 3.95 15.20 -6.34
CA ARG A 88 4.73 15.37 -5.11
C ARG A 88 4.94 14.01 -4.47
N GLU A 89 6.14 13.72 -4.00
CA GLU A 89 6.45 12.47 -3.29
C GLU A 89 7.36 12.75 -2.10
N LEU A 90 7.07 12.13 -0.95
CA LEU A 90 7.99 11.98 0.16
C LEU A 90 8.34 10.51 0.30
N GLY A 91 9.59 10.21 0.65
CA GLY A 91 9.94 8.85 0.94
C GLY A 91 11.17 8.68 1.82
N ALA A 92 11.22 7.48 2.40
CA ALA A 92 12.32 7.01 3.20
C ALA A 92 12.61 5.55 2.86
N GLU A 93 13.88 5.20 2.85
CA GLU A 93 14.37 3.82 2.76
C GLU A 93 15.41 3.61 3.84
N LYS A 94 15.29 2.54 4.61
CA LYS A 94 16.34 2.08 5.52
C LYS A 94 16.70 0.66 5.17
N SER A 95 17.97 0.33 5.25
CA SER A 95 18.46 -1.02 5.03
C SER A 95 19.70 -1.28 5.87
N GLY A 96 20.01 -2.55 6.06
CA GLY A 96 21.23 -2.93 6.77
C GLY A 96 21.36 -4.42 7.00
N PHE A 97 22.46 -4.76 7.67
CA PHE A 97 22.72 -6.08 8.21
C PHE A 97 23.45 -5.99 9.54
N ASN A 98 23.43 -7.07 10.32
CA ASN A 98 24.09 -7.12 11.63
C ASN A 98 25.10 -8.26 11.77
N GLU A 99 25.78 -8.28 12.92
CA GLU A 99 26.83 -9.25 13.28
C GLU A 99 26.38 -10.71 13.20
N LYS A 100 25.07 -10.99 13.25
CA LYS A 100 24.49 -12.33 13.15
C LYS A 100 24.24 -12.77 11.71
N GLY A 101 24.45 -11.88 10.73
CA GLY A 101 24.13 -12.11 9.31
C GLY A 101 22.65 -11.90 8.96
N GLU A 102 21.87 -11.30 9.85
CA GLU A 102 20.50 -10.88 9.56
C GLU A 102 20.54 -9.67 8.63
N THR A 103 19.66 -9.64 7.63
CA THR A 103 19.58 -8.58 6.60
C THR A 103 18.17 -8.06 6.53
N TRP A 104 18.00 -6.76 6.31
CA TRP A 104 16.67 -6.13 6.27
C TRP A 104 16.64 -4.88 5.41
N TRP A 105 15.44 -4.52 4.98
CA TRP A 105 15.14 -3.20 4.43
C TRP A 105 13.68 -2.82 4.71
N GLU A 106 13.43 -1.52 4.83
CA GLU A 106 12.11 -0.93 4.91
C GLU A 106 12.03 0.31 4.02
N THR A 107 10.89 0.48 3.37
CA THR A 107 10.55 1.70 2.63
C THR A 107 9.25 2.27 3.16
N TRP A 108 9.16 3.58 3.10
CA TRP A 108 7.94 4.34 3.32
C TRP A 108 7.83 5.37 2.20
N ARG A 109 6.61 5.57 1.71
CA ARG A 109 6.34 6.56 0.67
C ARG A 109 4.98 7.19 0.90
N GLU A 110 4.91 8.48 0.63
CA GLU A 110 3.68 9.21 0.46
C GLU A 110 3.73 10.00 -0.85
N LEU A 111 2.63 9.96 -1.60
CA LEU A 111 2.54 10.48 -2.96
C LEU A 111 1.27 11.32 -3.08
N TYR A 112 1.37 12.47 -3.73
CA TYR A 112 0.24 13.23 -4.22
C TYR A 112 0.37 13.40 -5.72
N ASN A 113 -0.71 13.15 -6.45
CA ASN A 113 -0.76 13.37 -7.89
C ASN A 113 -2.14 13.86 -8.33
N THR A 114 -2.14 14.55 -9.45
CA THR A 114 -3.30 15.06 -10.18
C THR A 114 -3.44 14.23 -11.46
N SER A 115 -4.35 13.25 -11.47
CA SER A 115 -4.67 12.56 -12.72
C SER A 115 -5.65 13.41 -13.52
N GLU A 116 -5.29 13.77 -14.75
CA GLU A 116 -6.30 14.17 -15.72
C GLU A 116 -7.10 12.92 -16.06
N SER A 117 -8.35 12.86 -15.61
CA SER A 117 -9.26 11.82 -16.08
C SER A 117 -9.53 12.07 -17.57
N SER A 118 -8.70 11.45 -18.42
CA SER A 118 -9.11 11.19 -19.79
C SER A 118 -10.24 10.18 -19.67
N SER A 119 -11.48 10.65 -19.68
CA SER A 119 -12.67 9.81 -19.82
C SER A 119 -12.59 9.07 -21.15
N SER A 120 -11.82 7.99 -21.17
CA SER A 120 -11.82 6.97 -22.22
C SER A 120 -13.07 6.10 -22.02
N SER A 121 -14.25 6.70 -22.20
CA SER A 121 -15.42 5.92 -22.60
C SER A 121 -15.18 5.52 -24.05
N SER A 122 -14.61 4.34 -24.27
CA SER A 122 -14.72 3.64 -25.55
C SER A 122 -16.18 3.22 -25.74
N GLU A 123 -17.04 4.20 -26.03
CA GLU A 123 -18.30 3.98 -26.73
C GLU A 123 -17.93 3.74 -28.21
N GLU A 124 -17.60 2.49 -28.53
CA GLU A 124 -17.65 2.05 -29.92
C GLU A 124 -19.12 2.02 -30.35
N ASN A 125 -19.49 3.14 -30.96
CA ASN A 125 -20.63 3.31 -31.84
C ASN A 125 -20.79 2.13 -32.82
N ASN A 126 -21.86 1.35 -32.65
CA ASN A 126 -22.55 0.76 -33.81
C ASN A 126 -23.80 1.60 -34.08
N ASN A 127 -23.61 2.49 -35.05
CA ASN A 127 -24.57 3.40 -35.63
C ASN A 127 -25.66 2.63 -36.41
N GLU A 128 -26.93 2.95 -36.17
CA GLU A 128 -27.89 3.15 -37.27
C GLU A 128 -29.18 3.89 -36.80
N ASN A 129 -29.38 5.07 -37.39
CA ASN A 129 -30.65 5.76 -37.67
C ASN A 129 -31.37 6.53 -36.53
N ASN A 130 -31.23 7.86 -36.51
CA ASN A 130 -32.22 8.78 -37.11
C ASN A 130 -31.95 10.27 -36.82
N ASN A 131 -32.27 11.08 -37.84
CA ASN A 131 -32.19 12.54 -37.88
C ASN A 131 -33.03 13.25 -36.80
N ASN A 132 -32.50 14.32 -36.20
CA ASN A 132 -33.11 15.66 -36.25
C ASN A 132 -32.27 16.73 -35.51
N SER A 133 -32.33 17.92 -36.09
CA SER A 133 -31.68 19.20 -35.73
C SER A 133 -31.88 19.67 -34.29
N ASN A 134 -30.86 20.34 -33.72
CA ASN A 134 -30.81 21.78 -33.45
C ASN A 134 -29.58 22.14 -32.58
N ASP A 135 -29.17 23.39 -32.71
CA ASP A 135 -28.02 24.05 -32.09
C ASP A 135 -27.89 23.81 -30.58
N ASP A 136 -26.69 23.48 -30.09
CA ASP A 136 -26.27 23.73 -28.70
C ASP A 136 -24.74 23.81 -28.61
N ASP A 137 -24.27 24.89 -27.98
CA ASP A 137 -22.87 25.26 -27.74
C ASP A 137 -22.08 24.13 -27.05
N HIS A 138 -21.09 23.57 -27.75
CA HIS A 138 -20.08 22.70 -27.14
C HIS A 138 -19.11 23.49 -26.26
N HIS A 139 -19.50 23.73 -25.01
CA HIS A 139 -18.55 23.92 -23.94
C HIS A 139 -17.74 22.62 -23.77
N PRO A 140 -16.39 22.64 -23.81
CA PRO A 140 -15.62 21.46 -23.48
C PRO A 140 -15.93 21.08 -22.03
N LEU A 141 -16.45 19.86 -21.83
CA LEU A 141 -16.61 19.26 -20.52
C LEU A 141 -15.25 19.36 -19.82
N SER A 142 -15.18 20.18 -18.77
CA SER A 142 -14.01 20.29 -17.90
C SER A 142 -13.61 18.88 -17.48
N ALA A 143 -12.45 18.40 -17.95
CA ALA A 143 -11.85 17.18 -17.42
C ALA A 143 -11.79 17.34 -15.90
N SER A 144 -12.48 16.46 -15.17
CA SER A 144 -12.41 16.48 -13.71
C SER A 144 -11.02 15.96 -13.35
N CYS A 145 -10.13 16.84 -12.89
CA CYS A 145 -8.85 16.43 -12.35
C CYS A 145 -9.11 15.58 -11.11
N CYS A 146 -8.86 14.27 -11.19
CA CYS A 146 -8.98 13.38 -10.04
C CYS A 146 -7.65 13.42 -9.28
N GLN A 147 -7.67 14.03 -8.10
CA GLN A 147 -6.52 14.14 -7.23
C GLN A 147 -6.44 12.89 -6.35
N MET A 148 -5.22 12.44 -6.06
CA MET A 148 -4.99 11.27 -5.23
C MET A 148 -3.87 11.50 -4.22
N VAL A 149 -4.04 10.93 -3.03
CA VAL A 149 -3.00 10.76 -2.01
C VAL A 149 -2.80 9.27 -1.82
N GLU A 150 -1.58 8.78 -1.98
CA GLU A 150 -1.22 7.38 -1.73
C GLU A 150 -0.16 7.32 -0.64
N ARG A 151 -0.35 6.43 0.33
CA ARG A 151 0.63 6.08 1.35
C ARG A 151 0.98 4.62 1.19
N SER A 152 2.26 4.28 1.30
CA SER A 152 2.70 2.89 1.26
C SER A 152 3.93 2.63 2.13
N ALA A 153 4.06 1.38 2.55
CA ALA A 153 5.25 0.87 3.21
C ALA A 153 5.55 -0.54 2.72
N ASP A 154 6.82 -0.87 2.52
CA ASP A 154 7.28 -2.22 2.16
C ASP A 154 8.48 -2.58 3.04
N LYS A 155 8.34 -3.66 3.79
CA LYS A 155 9.30 -4.11 4.79
C LYS A 155 9.69 -5.53 4.50
N TRP A 156 10.96 -5.82 4.63
CA TRP A 156 11.50 -7.15 4.47
C TRP A 156 12.60 -7.40 5.48
N ALA A 157 12.65 -8.61 6.02
CA ALA A 157 13.80 -9.04 6.79
C ALA A 157 14.04 -10.54 6.63
N ARG A 158 15.31 -10.91 6.73
CA ARG A 158 15.79 -12.29 6.78
C ARG A 158 16.60 -12.50 8.05
N HIS A 159 16.08 -13.36 8.91
CA HIS A 159 16.74 -13.84 10.11
C HIS A 159 17.52 -15.11 9.78
N VAL A 160 18.74 -15.21 10.33
CA VAL A 160 19.60 -16.40 10.21
C VAL A 160 19.68 -17.07 11.57
N ASP A 161 19.43 -18.38 11.63
CA ASP A 161 19.70 -19.14 12.84
C ASP A 161 21.17 -19.56 12.85
N THR A 162 21.98 -19.02 13.77
CA THR A 162 23.42 -19.32 13.81
C THR A 162 23.73 -20.77 14.20
N ASN A 163 22.74 -21.53 14.67
CA ASN A 163 22.89 -22.93 15.08
C ASN A 163 22.36 -23.93 14.03
N SER A 164 21.87 -23.47 12.87
CA SER A 164 21.39 -24.34 11.79
C SER A 164 21.51 -23.67 10.42
N ASP A 165 21.47 -24.44 9.33
CA ASP A 165 21.38 -23.87 7.97
C ASP A 165 19.99 -23.28 7.66
N SER A 166 19.22 -22.91 8.68
CA SER A 166 17.86 -22.37 8.52
C SER A 166 17.84 -20.85 8.52
N SER A 167 17.01 -20.30 7.64
CA SER A 167 16.69 -18.88 7.59
C SER A 167 15.18 -18.67 7.57
N ARG A 168 14.74 -17.60 8.22
CA ARG A 168 13.35 -17.13 8.20
C ARG A 168 13.32 -15.78 7.51
N GLU A 169 12.59 -15.68 6.41
CA GLU A 169 12.37 -14.42 5.72
C GLU A 169 10.89 -14.05 5.74
N TRP A 170 10.62 -12.76 5.73
CA TRP A 170 9.26 -12.25 5.60
C TRP A 170 9.27 -10.93 4.83
N GLN A 171 8.13 -10.64 4.18
CA GLN A 171 7.85 -9.37 3.54
C GLN A 171 6.45 -8.90 3.93
N GLU A 172 6.29 -7.60 4.15
CA GLU A 172 5.04 -6.96 4.52
C GLU A 172 4.89 -5.65 3.75
N LYS A 173 3.83 -5.56 2.94
CA LYS A 173 3.45 -4.40 2.14
C LYS A 173 2.14 -3.84 2.64
N TRP A 174 2.08 -2.53 2.79
CA TRP A 174 0.89 -1.78 3.16
C TRP A 174 0.65 -0.68 2.14
N TRP A 175 -0.61 -0.40 1.82
CA TRP A 175 -0.99 0.77 1.04
C TRP A 175 -2.35 1.31 1.46
N GLU A 176 -2.50 2.62 1.29
CA GLU A 176 -3.76 3.35 1.36
C GLU A 176 -3.77 4.37 0.23
N ARG A 177 -4.86 4.47 -0.51
CA ARG A 177 -5.06 5.41 -1.61
C ARG A 177 -6.38 6.13 -1.42
N PHE A 178 -6.31 7.44 -1.29
CA PHE A 178 -7.46 8.33 -1.12
C PHE A 178 -7.64 9.15 -2.40
N SER A 179 -8.87 9.27 -2.87
CA SER A 179 -9.21 10.11 -4.03
C SER A 179 -10.00 11.35 -3.60
N SER A 180 -9.88 12.43 -4.37
CA SER A 180 -10.76 13.61 -4.29
C SER A 180 -12.24 13.29 -4.45
N GLU A 181 -12.57 12.12 -5.01
CA GLU A 181 -13.94 11.62 -5.14
C GLU A 181 -14.48 11.02 -3.83
N ASN A 182 -13.73 11.08 -2.72
CA ASN A 182 -14.04 10.41 -1.44
C ASN A 182 -14.11 8.88 -1.54
N THR A 183 -13.31 8.30 -2.44
CA THR A 183 -13.03 6.86 -2.45
C THR A 183 -11.73 6.57 -1.70
N CYS A 184 -11.65 5.37 -1.11
CA CYS A 184 -10.45 4.89 -0.43
C CYS A 184 -10.21 3.41 -0.73
N ASP A 185 -9.02 3.08 -1.23
CA ASP A 185 -8.53 1.70 -1.35
C ASP A 185 -7.41 1.49 -0.35
N ARG A 186 -7.47 0.42 0.43
CA ARG A 186 -6.38 0.05 1.33
C ARG A 186 -6.21 -1.43 1.45
N GLY A 187 -5.01 -1.86 1.78
CA GLY A 187 -4.74 -3.27 1.93
C GLY A 187 -3.34 -3.59 2.39
N VAL A 188 -3.13 -4.89 2.53
CA VAL A 188 -1.89 -5.47 3.01
C VAL A 188 -1.57 -6.73 2.24
N GLU A 189 -0.28 -6.94 1.98
CA GLU A 189 0.28 -8.22 1.57
C GLU A 189 1.38 -8.63 2.55
N LYS A 190 1.22 -9.76 3.21
CA LYS A 190 2.24 -10.36 4.08
C LYS A 190 2.66 -11.70 3.49
N SER A 191 3.94 -11.99 3.56
CA SER A 191 4.49 -13.28 3.14
C SER A 191 5.64 -13.67 4.04
N GLY A 192 5.91 -14.96 4.11
CA GLY A 192 7.12 -15.44 4.74
C GLY A 192 7.50 -16.84 4.31
N ARG A 193 8.77 -17.15 4.51
CA ARG A 193 9.36 -18.46 4.24
C ARG A 193 10.28 -18.86 5.37
N GLU A 194 10.17 -20.13 5.76
CA GLU A 194 11.07 -20.78 6.70
C GLU A 194 11.43 -22.16 6.14
N ASN A 195 12.65 -22.28 5.64
CA ASN A 195 13.12 -23.48 4.92
C ASN A 195 12.19 -23.83 3.73
N ARG A 196 11.43 -24.92 3.84
CA ARG A 196 10.44 -25.38 2.84
C ARG A 196 8.99 -25.03 3.20
N HIS A 197 8.77 -24.28 4.28
CA HIS A 197 7.46 -23.74 4.62
C HIS A 197 7.31 -22.36 4.02
N ALA A 198 6.12 -22.06 3.51
CA ALA A 198 5.78 -20.74 3.00
C ALA A 198 4.38 -20.36 3.44
N TRP A 199 4.12 -19.07 3.57
CA TRP A 199 2.78 -18.55 3.82
C TRP A 199 2.61 -17.19 3.17
N TRP A 200 1.36 -16.86 2.90
CA TRP A 200 0.93 -15.61 2.30
C TRP A 200 -0.43 -15.20 2.86
N GLU A 201 -0.59 -13.92 3.13
CA GLU A 201 -1.82 -13.34 3.64
C GLU A 201 -2.03 -11.99 2.97
N LYS A 202 -3.20 -11.84 2.36
CA LYS A 202 -3.68 -10.59 1.80
C LYS A 202 -5.02 -10.21 2.37
N TRP A 203 -5.21 -8.92 2.51
CA TRP A 203 -6.54 -8.35 2.69
C TRP A 203 -6.61 -6.97 2.06
N GLY A 204 -7.81 -6.56 1.72
CA GLY A 204 -8.07 -5.23 1.21
C GLY A 204 -9.49 -4.77 1.47
N GLU A 205 -9.66 -3.47 1.44
CA GLU A 205 -10.92 -2.77 1.66
C GLU A 205 -11.04 -1.66 0.61
N HIS A 206 -12.23 -1.53 0.03
CA HIS A 206 -12.60 -0.44 -0.86
C HIS A 206 -13.80 0.31 -0.27
N TYR A 207 -13.69 1.62 -0.26
CA TYR A 207 -14.69 2.56 0.22
C TYR A 207 -15.11 3.45 -0.94
N ASP A 208 -16.42 3.57 -1.12
CA ASP A 208 -17.03 4.56 -1.97
C ASP A 208 -17.51 5.76 -1.12
N PRO A 209 -18.05 6.83 -1.72
CA PRO A 209 -18.53 7.99 -0.97
C PRO A 209 -19.66 7.67 0.02
N ASN A 210 -20.34 6.53 -0.14
CA ASN A 210 -21.45 6.08 0.69
C ASN A 210 -20.98 5.14 1.83
N GLY A 211 -19.72 4.70 1.85
CA GLY A 211 -19.14 3.86 2.89
C GLY A 211 -18.32 2.69 2.34
N ILE A 212 -18.20 1.61 3.13
CA ILE A 212 -17.52 0.38 2.68
C ILE A 212 -18.34 -0.23 1.55
N SER A 213 -17.71 -0.56 0.43
CA SER A 213 -18.34 -1.23 -0.71
C SER A 213 -17.79 -2.64 -0.94
N LEU A 214 -16.51 -2.88 -0.64
CA LEU A 214 -15.87 -4.21 -0.77
C LEU A 214 -14.85 -4.44 0.35
N ARG A 215 -14.82 -5.67 0.89
CA ARG A 215 -13.72 -6.20 1.69
C ARG A 215 -13.36 -7.60 1.22
N TRP A 216 -12.10 -7.97 1.33
CA TRP A 216 -11.67 -9.30 0.92
C TRP A 216 -10.43 -9.76 1.67
N THR A 217 -10.24 -11.07 1.75
CA THR A 217 -8.98 -11.68 2.15
C THR A 217 -8.61 -12.82 1.21
N ASP A 218 -7.32 -13.10 1.11
CA ASP A 218 -6.78 -14.27 0.42
C ASP A 218 -5.54 -14.75 1.17
N LYS A 219 -5.61 -15.95 1.72
CA LYS A 219 -4.57 -16.50 2.60
C LYS A 219 -4.26 -17.92 2.19
N TRP A 220 -2.98 -18.27 2.20
CA TRP A 220 -2.56 -19.65 2.03
C TRP A 220 -1.23 -19.94 2.74
N ALA A 221 -0.98 -21.23 2.98
CA ALA A 221 0.29 -21.72 3.48
C ALA A 221 0.67 -23.04 2.79
N GLU A 222 1.97 -23.32 2.78
CA GLU A 222 2.58 -24.54 2.25
C GLU A 222 3.54 -25.13 3.30
N ASN A 223 3.50 -26.45 3.46
CA ASN A 223 4.43 -27.16 4.33
C ASN A 223 5.61 -27.78 3.57
N ASP A 224 6.56 -28.34 4.33
CA ASP A 224 7.77 -28.99 3.80
C ASP A 224 7.55 -30.21 2.89
N LYS A 225 6.31 -30.72 2.83
CA LYS A 225 5.88 -31.84 1.98
C LYS A 225 5.19 -31.37 0.70
N GLY A 226 5.01 -30.06 0.49
CA GLY A 226 4.31 -29.50 -0.66
C GLY A 226 2.78 -29.54 -0.55
N VAL A 227 2.23 -29.79 0.64
CA VAL A 227 0.79 -29.62 0.89
C VAL A 227 0.50 -28.14 1.00
N ARG A 228 -0.49 -27.64 0.27
CA ARG A 228 -0.95 -26.24 0.37
C ARG A 228 -2.37 -26.19 0.91
N TRP A 229 -2.69 -25.14 1.65
CA TRP A 229 -4.06 -24.89 2.12
C TRP A 229 -4.29 -23.40 2.25
N GLY A 230 -5.55 -22.99 2.13
CA GLY A 230 -5.87 -21.57 2.19
C GLY A 230 -7.36 -21.30 2.30
N ASP A 231 -7.65 -20.01 2.49
CA ASP A 231 -8.99 -19.46 2.51
C ASP A 231 -9.00 -18.10 1.83
N LYS A 232 -10.08 -17.81 1.11
CA LYS A 232 -10.35 -16.49 0.56
C LYS A 232 -11.81 -16.17 0.72
N TRP A 233 -12.13 -14.90 0.89
CA TRP A 233 -13.52 -14.45 0.90
C TRP A 233 -13.60 -13.01 0.41
N GLU A 234 -14.77 -12.65 -0.10
CA GLU A 234 -15.16 -11.28 -0.40
C GLU A 234 -16.49 -10.96 0.29
N GLU A 235 -16.65 -9.70 0.67
CA GLU A 235 -17.89 -9.12 1.18
C GLU A 235 -18.19 -7.85 0.39
N ARG A 236 -19.37 -7.80 -0.22
CA ARG A 236 -19.86 -6.66 -0.98
C ARG A 236 -21.10 -6.10 -0.30
N LEU A 237 -21.08 -4.80 -0.06
CA LEU A 237 -22.21 -4.07 0.51
C LEU A 237 -22.91 -3.31 -0.62
N LYS A 238 -24.23 -3.46 -0.72
CA LYS A 238 -25.01 -2.61 -1.62
C LYS A 238 -25.38 -1.36 -0.83
N SER A 239 -24.62 -0.29 -1.03
CA SER A 239 -24.77 0.96 -0.29
C SER A 239 -26.23 1.42 -0.31
N THR A 240 -26.81 1.64 0.88
CA THR A 240 -28.16 2.18 1.22
C THR A 240 -29.30 1.20 1.55
N SER A 241 -29.26 -0.07 1.13
CA SER A 241 -30.44 -0.97 1.25
C SER A 241 -30.42 -1.93 2.45
N GLY A 242 -29.30 -2.02 3.17
CA GLY A 242 -29.08 -3.09 4.17
C GLY A 242 -28.77 -4.46 3.54
N ASP A 243 -28.78 -4.55 2.21
CA ASP A 243 -28.37 -5.71 1.43
C ASP A 243 -26.84 -5.88 1.43
N GLY A 244 -26.40 -7.13 1.56
CA GLY A 244 -24.98 -7.47 1.46
C GLY A 244 -24.79 -8.93 1.08
N ALA A 245 -23.66 -9.23 0.45
CA ALA A 245 -23.27 -10.60 0.15
C ALA A 245 -21.84 -10.84 0.63
N LYS A 246 -21.64 -11.93 1.36
CA LYS A 246 -20.31 -12.43 1.73
C LYS A 246 -20.15 -13.84 1.19
N SER A 247 -19.08 -14.10 0.46
CA SER A 247 -18.82 -15.44 -0.06
C SER A 247 -17.34 -15.76 -0.01
N GLY A 248 -17.00 -17.03 -0.02
CA GLY A 248 -15.63 -17.47 0.09
C GLY A 248 -15.42 -18.93 -0.24
N GLU A 249 -14.15 -19.32 -0.13
CA GLU A 249 -13.66 -20.66 -0.41
C GLU A 249 -12.60 -21.02 0.63
N THR A 250 -12.63 -22.25 1.11
CA THR A 250 -11.51 -22.89 1.81
C THR A 250 -11.04 -24.07 0.98
N TRP A 251 -9.73 -24.23 0.84
CA TRP A 251 -9.16 -25.23 -0.04
C TRP A 251 -7.89 -25.87 0.53
N ARG A 252 -7.58 -27.06 0.04
CA ARG A 252 -6.38 -27.82 0.34
C ARG A 252 -5.92 -28.57 -0.91
N GLU A 253 -4.64 -28.47 -1.23
CA GLU A 253 -3.99 -29.14 -2.36
C GLU A 253 -2.92 -30.09 -1.83
N GLU A 254 -3.01 -31.35 -2.21
CA GLU A 254 -2.02 -32.38 -1.92
C GLU A 254 -0.87 -32.34 -2.93
N PRO A 255 0.32 -32.90 -2.62
CA PRO A 255 1.48 -32.84 -3.51
C PRO A 255 1.30 -33.57 -4.85
N ASN A 256 0.31 -34.45 -4.94
CA ASN A 256 -0.09 -35.17 -6.15
C ASN A 256 -1.03 -34.35 -7.06
N GLY A 257 -1.39 -33.12 -6.67
CA GLY A 257 -2.33 -32.26 -7.38
C GLY A 257 -3.81 -32.53 -7.05
N GLU A 258 -4.11 -33.39 -6.08
CA GLU A 258 -5.47 -33.59 -5.58
C GLU A 258 -5.91 -32.36 -4.79
N VAL A 259 -7.09 -31.83 -5.11
CA VAL A 259 -7.59 -30.59 -4.51
C VAL A 259 -8.93 -30.84 -3.84
N TRP A 260 -8.99 -30.53 -2.55
CA TRP A 260 -10.23 -30.38 -1.79
C TRP A 260 -10.62 -28.90 -1.72
N ARG A 261 -11.89 -28.59 -1.97
CA ARG A 261 -12.45 -27.22 -1.87
C ARG A 261 -13.83 -27.26 -1.23
N ARG A 262 -14.15 -26.19 -0.48
CA ARG A 262 -15.45 -25.90 0.09
C ARG A 262 -15.78 -24.42 -0.12
N THR A 263 -16.79 -24.14 -0.94
CA THR A 263 -17.29 -22.78 -1.18
C THR A 263 -18.49 -22.50 -0.28
N TRP A 264 -18.68 -21.23 0.08
CA TRP A 264 -19.79 -20.82 0.93
C TRP A 264 -20.21 -19.38 0.60
N GLY A 265 -21.46 -19.05 0.91
CA GLY A 265 -22.04 -17.73 0.72
C GLY A 265 -23.09 -17.41 1.78
N GLU A 266 -23.22 -16.12 2.08
CA GLU A 266 -24.22 -15.50 2.96
C GLU A 266 -24.78 -14.26 2.25
N GLU A 267 -26.08 -14.24 1.99
CA GLU A 267 -26.81 -13.11 1.42
C GLU A 267 -27.76 -12.56 2.47
N VAL A 268 -27.66 -11.25 2.74
CA VAL A 268 -28.58 -10.51 3.59
C VAL A 268 -29.50 -9.72 2.66
N PHE A 269 -30.81 -9.89 2.85
CA PHE A 269 -31.85 -9.20 2.10
C PHE A 269 -32.49 -8.08 2.93
N GLU A 270 -33.01 -7.06 2.25
CA GLU A 270 -33.70 -5.89 2.81
C GLU A 270 -34.85 -6.28 3.77
N ASN A 271 -35.50 -7.42 3.50
CA ASN A 271 -36.59 -7.94 4.33
C ASN A 271 -36.13 -8.59 5.67
N GLY A 272 -34.82 -8.57 5.95
CA GLY A 272 -34.18 -9.15 7.14
C GLY A 272 -33.94 -10.65 7.07
N GLU A 273 -34.18 -11.28 5.91
CA GLU A 273 -33.82 -12.67 5.67
C GLU A 273 -32.33 -12.81 5.39
N VAL A 274 -31.77 -13.92 5.86
CA VAL A 274 -30.38 -14.30 5.60
C VAL A 274 -30.38 -15.68 4.96
N ARG A 275 -29.80 -15.80 3.77
CA ARG A 275 -29.58 -17.06 3.07
C ARG A 275 -28.12 -17.46 3.21
N LYS A 276 -27.89 -18.67 3.72
CA LYS A 276 -26.55 -19.28 3.79
C LYS A 276 -26.50 -20.50 2.91
N TYR A 277 -25.52 -20.56 2.01
CA TYR A 277 -25.38 -21.63 1.04
C TYR A 277 -23.92 -22.04 0.86
N GLY A 278 -23.69 -23.17 0.21
CA GLY A 278 -22.35 -23.62 -0.15
C GLY A 278 -22.29 -25.07 -0.59
N GLU A 279 -21.11 -25.46 -1.06
CA GLU A 279 -20.85 -26.82 -1.52
C GLU A 279 -19.38 -27.22 -1.35
N SER A 280 -19.12 -28.53 -1.40
CA SER A 280 -17.78 -29.11 -1.30
C SER A 280 -17.51 -30.06 -2.46
N THR A 281 -16.23 -30.24 -2.78
CA THR A 281 -15.71 -31.33 -3.63
C THR A 281 -16.07 -32.74 -3.14
N THR A 282 -16.54 -32.87 -1.90
CA THR A 282 -17.00 -34.13 -1.28
C THR A 282 -18.52 -34.30 -1.31
N ASP A 283 -19.20 -33.66 -2.26
CA ASP A 283 -20.66 -33.69 -2.45
C ASP A 283 -21.50 -33.12 -1.28
N GLU A 284 -20.87 -32.46 -0.30
CA GLU A 284 -21.59 -31.67 0.72
C GLU A 284 -22.27 -30.47 0.04
N LYS A 285 -23.56 -30.24 0.30
CA LYS A 285 -24.31 -29.07 -0.17
C LYS A 285 -25.28 -28.58 0.90
N TRP A 286 -25.43 -27.27 1.04
CA TRP A 286 -26.44 -26.67 1.90
C TRP A 286 -26.95 -25.37 1.29
N ASP A 287 -28.22 -25.06 1.56
CA ASP A 287 -28.86 -23.80 1.21
C ASP A 287 -30.03 -23.61 2.17
N VAL A 288 -29.90 -22.65 3.09
CA VAL A 288 -30.86 -22.41 4.17
C VAL A 288 -31.13 -20.92 4.27
N THR A 289 -32.40 -20.54 4.18
CA THR A 289 -32.87 -19.17 4.42
C THR A 289 -33.56 -19.09 5.76
N THR A 290 -33.14 -18.16 6.61
CA THR A 290 -33.73 -17.90 7.93
C THR A 290 -34.14 -16.44 8.03
N ARG A 291 -35.34 -16.18 8.55
CA ARG A 291 -35.78 -14.82 8.86
C ARG A 291 -35.28 -14.43 10.25
N THR A 292 -34.40 -13.44 10.31
CA THR A 292 -33.88 -12.93 11.58
C THR A 292 -34.90 -11.95 12.19
N GLY A 293 -35.43 -12.26 13.37
CA GLY A 293 -36.37 -11.37 14.10
C GLY A 293 -35.69 -10.20 14.82
N GLU A 294 -34.37 -10.24 14.91
CA GLU A 294 -33.51 -9.13 15.30
C GLU A 294 -32.94 -8.55 14.02
N SER A 295 -33.04 -7.22 13.83
CA SER A 295 -32.34 -6.50 12.76
C SER A 295 -30.99 -7.16 12.56
N ALA A 296 -30.75 -7.76 11.38
CA ALA A 296 -29.49 -8.39 11.05
C ALA A 296 -28.44 -7.34 11.42
N LYS A 297 -27.73 -7.57 12.53
CA LYS A 297 -26.77 -6.60 13.05
C LYS A 297 -25.90 -6.27 11.85
N THR A 298 -25.86 -4.97 11.54
CA THR A 298 -25.04 -4.43 10.46
C THR A 298 -23.69 -5.14 10.45
N PRO A 299 -23.22 -5.55 9.28
CA PRO A 299 -22.37 -6.71 9.08
C PRO A 299 -21.11 -6.65 9.96
N TYR A 300 -20.93 -7.71 10.75
CA TYR A 300 -19.70 -8.26 11.33
C TYR A 300 -18.48 -7.36 11.63
N PHE A 301 -18.59 -6.06 11.94
CA PHE A 301 -17.38 -5.25 12.10
C PHE A 301 -17.46 -4.12 13.15
N ASP A 302 -16.36 -4.02 13.91
CA ASP A 302 -16.00 -3.02 14.92
C ASP A 302 -14.63 -2.41 14.55
N GLY A 303 -14.52 -1.94 13.29
CA GLY A 303 -13.29 -1.36 12.74
C GLY A 303 -13.50 0.12 12.43
N GLY A 304 -12.52 0.96 12.79
CA GLY A 304 -12.58 2.40 12.52
C GLY A 304 -12.67 2.71 11.02
N LYS A 305 -13.47 3.72 10.67
CA LYS A 305 -13.54 4.27 9.30
C LYS A 305 -12.14 4.78 8.89
N PRO A 306 -11.67 4.57 7.64
CA PRO A 306 -10.44 5.16 7.15
C PRO A 306 -10.58 6.69 7.09
N ASP A 307 -9.45 7.36 6.92
CA ASP A 307 -9.43 8.81 6.69
C ASP A 307 -10.32 9.16 5.47
N THR A 308 -11.05 10.26 5.58
CA THR A 308 -11.64 10.94 4.43
C THR A 308 -10.57 11.61 3.56
N TRP A 309 -10.93 12.04 2.35
CA TRP A 309 -10.03 12.82 1.50
C TRP A 309 -9.46 14.07 2.21
N GLU A 310 -10.32 14.81 2.91
CA GLU A 310 -9.93 16.01 3.65
C GLU A 310 -8.97 15.70 4.80
N GLU A 311 -9.21 14.61 5.53
CA GLU A 311 -8.31 14.15 6.59
C GLU A 311 -6.98 13.65 6.04
N ALA A 312 -7.00 12.97 4.89
CA ALA A 312 -5.80 12.53 4.20
C ALA A 312 -4.94 13.75 3.82
N LEU A 313 -5.51 14.76 3.17
CA LEU A 313 -4.80 16.01 2.84
C LEU A 313 -4.24 16.71 4.09
N ARG A 314 -5.03 16.81 5.16
CA ARG A 314 -4.59 17.45 6.41
C ARG A 314 -3.39 16.74 7.05
N LYS A 315 -3.30 15.41 6.91
CA LYS A 315 -2.18 14.60 7.42
C LYS A 315 -0.97 14.56 6.50
N SER A 316 -1.10 15.05 5.26
CA SER A 316 -0.04 15.10 4.25
C SER A 316 0.52 16.51 4.09
N GLU A 317 0.56 17.30 5.17
CA GLU A 317 0.93 18.72 5.13
C GLU A 317 2.33 18.92 4.58
N LYS A 318 3.31 18.09 4.98
CA LYS A 318 4.68 18.21 4.50
C LYS A 318 4.80 17.92 3.01
N LEU A 319 4.11 16.89 2.53
CA LEU A 319 4.06 16.52 1.12
C LEU A 319 3.51 17.66 0.26
N LEU A 320 2.39 18.25 0.70
CA LEU A 320 1.73 19.34 -0.01
C LEU A 320 2.53 20.65 0.02
N ASN A 321 3.43 20.81 1.01
CA ASN A 321 4.30 21.97 1.14
C ASN A 321 5.67 21.83 0.45
N ILE A 322 5.95 20.73 -0.27
CA ILE A 322 7.17 20.61 -1.08
C ILE A 322 7.26 21.78 -2.07
N GLN A 323 8.41 22.45 -2.13
CA GLN A 323 8.56 23.60 -3.02
C GLN A 323 8.80 23.14 -4.47
N LEU A 324 8.13 23.80 -5.41
CA LEU A 324 8.44 23.71 -6.83
C LEU A 324 9.59 24.68 -7.13
N ASP A 325 10.54 24.28 -7.98
CA ASP A 325 11.50 25.23 -8.53
C ASP A 325 10.78 26.00 -9.65
N ASP A 326 10.27 27.20 -9.34
CA ASP A 326 9.90 28.16 -10.38
C ASP A 326 11.20 28.67 -11.02
N SER A 327 11.52 28.19 -12.22
CA SER A 327 12.68 28.65 -12.99
C SER A 327 12.48 30.06 -13.56
N SER A 328 12.09 31.04 -12.73
CA SER A 328 11.92 32.45 -13.13
C SER A 328 13.00 33.40 -12.58
N THR A 329 14.00 32.90 -11.84
CA THR A 329 15.08 33.71 -11.24
C THR A 329 16.46 33.49 -11.86
N ASP A 330 16.54 33.29 -13.17
CA ASP A 330 17.84 33.25 -13.88
C ASP A 330 17.86 34.15 -15.13
N GLU A 331 17.24 35.33 -15.04
CA GLU A 331 17.51 36.46 -15.95
C GLU A 331 17.73 37.77 -15.15
N SER A 332 18.88 37.91 -14.49
CA SER A 332 19.46 39.24 -14.24
C SER A 332 20.93 39.13 -13.81
N ASP A 333 21.81 38.68 -14.71
CA ASP A 333 23.25 38.93 -14.61
C ASP A 333 23.82 39.16 -16.02
N TYR A 334 23.28 40.17 -16.70
CA TYR A 334 23.96 40.88 -17.78
C TYR A 334 23.67 42.38 -17.63
N GLU A 335 24.48 43.06 -16.82
CA GLU A 335 24.91 44.45 -17.07
C GLU A 335 26.25 44.75 -16.39
#